data_AF-A0A453GX36-F1
#
_entry.id   AF-A0A453GX36-F1
#
_cell.length_a   1.000
_cell.length_b   1.000
_cell.length_c   1.000
_cell.angle_alpha   90.00
_cell.angle_beta   90.00
_cell.angle_gamma   90.00
#
_symmetry.space_group_name_H-M   'P 1'
#
loop_
_entity.id
_entity.type
_entity.pdbx_description
1 polymer ?
#
loop_
_entity_poly.entity_id
_entity_poly.type
_entity_poly.pdbx_seq_one_letter_code
_entity_poly.pdbx_strand_id
1 'polypeptide(L)'
;ASEHSPARPRYALSPGSVSPRALAENSSRRSASQPTRRRPPPAAANLINVRSSGEEERRREEMKPVVGIVVSNKMQKSVVVAVDRLFHNKVYNRYVKRTSKFMAHDEAETCNIGDRVRLDPSRPLSKNKHWIVAEVLRRAKMYVAPPPAPKASGATTQQTGTKSSA
;
A
#
# COMPACT_ATOMS: atom_id res chain seq x y z
N ALA A 1 9.99 9.77 72.36
CA ALA A 1 10.52 10.65 71.30
C ALA A 1 9.41 10.79 70.24
N SER A 2 8.54 11.78 70.38
CA SER A 2 8.64 13.12 69.72
C SER A 2 8.36 12.98 68.21
N GLU A 3 7.12 13.17 67.78
CA GLU A 3 6.51 14.46 67.38
C GLU A 3 6.87 14.94 65.96
N HIS A 4 5.80 15.18 65.19
CA HIS A 4 5.55 16.28 64.24
C HIS A 4 6.59 16.69 63.18
N SER A 5 6.24 16.39 61.91
CA SER A 5 6.11 17.27 60.70
C SER A 5 7.12 18.41 60.44
N PRO A 6 7.45 18.76 59.16
CA PRO A 6 6.46 19.47 58.36
C PRO A 6 6.44 19.22 56.84
N ALA A 7 5.34 19.71 56.28
CA ALA A 7 4.91 19.75 54.90
C ALA A 7 5.91 20.34 53.89
N ARG A 8 5.76 19.90 52.63
CA ARG A 8 6.40 20.49 51.44
C ARG A 8 5.86 21.91 51.20
N PRO A 9 6.72 22.91 50.92
CA PRO A 9 6.24 24.24 50.58
C PRO A 9 5.62 24.26 49.17
N ARG A 10 4.38 24.77 49.10
CA ARG A 10 3.73 25.26 47.87
C ARG A 10 3.97 26.76 47.76
N TYR A 11 4.86 27.20 46.88
CA TYR A 11 4.98 28.58 46.39
C TYR A 11 5.71 28.53 45.03
N ALA A 12 5.46 29.34 44.01
CA ALA A 12 4.50 30.39 43.76
C ALA A 12 4.40 30.56 42.22
N LEU A 13 3.22 30.90 41.74
CA LEU A 13 3.02 31.41 40.38
C LEU A 13 3.66 32.80 40.28
N SER A 14 4.49 33.02 39.26
CA SER A 14 5.05 34.34 38.94
C SER A 14 4.15 35.02 37.91
N PRO A 15 3.51 36.17 38.20
CA PRO A 15 2.82 36.98 37.19
C PRO A 15 3.68 38.17 36.75
N GLY A 16 3.81 38.36 35.44
CA GLY A 16 4.42 39.53 34.79
C GLY A 16 5.02 39.13 33.45
N SER A 17 4.75 39.76 32.31
CA SER A 17 4.44 41.17 32.06
C SER A 17 3.45 41.32 30.89
N VAL A 18 2.43 42.15 31.06
CA VAL A 18 1.54 42.60 29.99
C VAL A 18 2.11 43.88 29.39
N SER A 19 2.37 43.90 28.09
CA SER A 19 2.89 45.07 27.37
C SER A 19 1.91 46.26 27.40
N PRO A 20 2.39 47.51 27.51
CA PRO A 20 1.52 48.67 27.56
C PRO A 20 0.89 48.96 26.19
N ARG A 21 -0.44 48.98 26.19
CA ARG A 21 -1.27 49.42 25.07
C ARG A 21 -1.28 50.95 25.06
N ALA A 22 -0.55 51.56 24.12
CA ALA A 22 -0.57 53.00 23.90
C ALA A 22 -1.93 53.44 23.36
N LEU A 23 -2.60 54.36 24.08
CA LEU A 23 -3.60 55.24 23.50
C LEU A 23 -2.87 56.29 22.65
N ALA A 24 -3.27 56.40 21.39
CA ALA A 24 -3.10 57.62 20.63
C ALA A 24 -4.46 57.99 20.06
N GLU A 25 -5.02 59.08 20.59
CA GLU A 25 -6.07 59.85 19.97
C GLU A 25 -5.56 60.41 18.64
N ASN A 26 -6.34 60.27 17.56
CA ASN A 26 -6.58 61.45 16.74
C ASN A 26 -7.85 61.30 15.92
N SER A 27 -8.78 62.19 16.22
CA SER A 27 -10.03 62.39 15.51
C SER A 27 -9.79 63.13 14.21
N SER A 28 -10.42 62.66 13.14
CA SER A 28 -10.95 63.47 12.03
C SER A 28 -9.96 64.22 11.12
N ARG A 29 -9.90 63.77 9.85
CA ARG A 29 -10.09 64.55 8.60
C ARG A 29 -9.25 63.99 7.44
N ARG A 30 -9.90 63.31 6.49
CA ARG A 30 -10.03 63.75 5.09
C ARG A 30 -10.56 62.62 4.21
N SER A 31 -11.76 62.87 3.71
CA SER A 31 -12.32 62.44 2.44
C SER A 31 -11.29 62.18 1.32
N ALA A 32 -11.32 60.98 0.73
CA ALA A 32 -11.08 60.78 -0.70
C ALA A 32 -11.79 59.52 -1.19
N SER A 33 -12.80 59.72 -2.02
CA SER A 33 -13.41 58.74 -2.91
C SER A 33 -12.37 58.08 -3.81
N GLN A 34 -12.29 56.75 -3.85
CA GLN A 34 -11.92 56.04 -5.07
C GLN A 34 -12.86 54.84 -5.29
N PRO A 35 -13.42 54.68 -6.50
CA PRO A 35 -14.28 53.56 -6.84
C PRO A 35 -13.46 52.27 -6.81
N THR A 36 -14.02 51.22 -6.22
CA THR A 36 -13.44 49.89 -6.27
C THR A 36 -13.32 49.47 -7.73
N ARG A 37 -12.08 49.37 -8.24
CA ARG A 37 -11.81 48.59 -9.45
C ARG A 37 -12.27 47.18 -9.13
N ARG A 38 -13.47 46.82 -9.60
CA ARG A 38 -13.94 45.44 -9.66
C ARG A 38 -12.87 44.67 -10.42
N ARG A 39 -12.06 43.91 -9.67
CA ARG A 39 -11.14 42.94 -10.24
C ARG A 39 -12.01 42.01 -11.09
N PRO A 40 -11.82 41.94 -12.43
CA PRO A 40 -12.60 41.00 -13.22
C PRO A 40 -12.35 39.60 -12.63
N PRO A 41 -13.39 38.75 -12.48
CA PRO A 41 -13.16 37.37 -12.09
C PRO A 41 -12.16 36.80 -13.10
N PRO A 42 -11.09 36.09 -12.65
CA PRO A 42 -10.17 35.49 -13.59
C PRO A 42 -11.00 34.61 -14.52
N ALA A 43 -11.03 35.00 -15.80
CA ALA A 43 -11.62 34.21 -16.87
C ALA A 43 -11.12 32.78 -16.66
N ALA A 44 -12.06 31.84 -16.54
CA ALA A 44 -11.81 30.45 -16.21
C ALA A 44 -10.60 29.96 -17.00
N ALA A 45 -9.45 29.93 -16.33
CA ALA A 45 -8.27 29.32 -16.86
C ALA A 45 -8.58 27.83 -16.80
N ASN A 46 -9.06 27.30 -17.92
CA ASN A 46 -8.89 25.90 -18.25
C ASN A 46 -7.38 25.63 -18.27
N LEU A 47 -6.79 25.48 -17.08
CA LEU A 47 -5.53 24.81 -16.90
C LEU A 47 -5.82 23.33 -17.13
N ILE A 48 -5.78 22.95 -18.41
CA ILE A 48 -5.37 21.59 -18.74
C ILE A 48 -3.99 21.45 -18.10
N ASN A 49 -3.94 20.66 -17.02
CA ASN A 49 -2.78 20.47 -16.19
C ASN A 49 -1.74 19.66 -16.97
N VAL A 50 -1.03 20.33 -17.90
CA VAL A 50 0.19 19.83 -18.54
C VAL A 50 1.33 20.05 -17.55
N ARG A 51 1.27 19.39 -16.40
CA ARG A 51 2.40 19.21 -15.50
C ARG A 51 2.68 17.70 -15.44
N SER A 52 3.97 17.33 -15.40
CA SER A 52 4.50 16.15 -14.69
C SER A 52 5.03 14.90 -15.41
N SER A 53 5.32 14.87 -16.73
CA SER A 53 6.00 13.68 -17.29
C SER A 53 7.36 13.38 -16.61
N GLY A 54 8.18 14.41 -16.39
CA GLY A 54 9.49 14.26 -15.73
C GLY A 54 9.47 14.19 -14.19
N GLU A 55 8.38 14.62 -13.53
CA GLU A 55 8.25 14.49 -12.06
C GLU A 55 7.68 13.11 -11.67
N GLU A 56 6.82 12.54 -12.52
CA GLU A 56 6.29 11.19 -12.34
C GLU A 56 7.37 10.12 -12.54
N GLU A 57 8.28 10.31 -13.50
CA GLU A 57 9.44 9.42 -13.70
C GLU A 57 10.37 9.40 -12.49
N ARG A 58 10.71 10.57 -11.93
CA ARG A 58 11.53 10.66 -10.71
C ARG A 58 10.88 9.93 -9.54
N ARG A 59 9.55 10.07 -9.40
CA ARG A 59 8.79 9.39 -8.34
C ARG A 59 8.77 7.87 -8.52
N ARG A 60 8.86 7.37 -9.75
CA ARG A 60 9.00 5.92 -10.04
C ARG A 60 10.40 5.42 -9.72
N GLU A 61 11.44 6.18 -10.06
CA GLU A 61 12.84 5.84 -9.73
C GLU A 61 13.09 5.75 -8.22
N GLU A 62 12.43 6.59 -7.41
CA GLU A 62 12.55 6.53 -5.95
C GLU A 62 11.84 5.31 -5.33
N MET A 63 10.81 4.75 -6.00
CA MET A 63 10.04 3.64 -5.47
C MET A 63 10.67 2.29 -5.81
N LYS A 64 11.11 1.57 -4.78
CA LYS A 64 11.73 0.27 -4.93
C LYS A 64 10.69 -0.80 -5.32
N PRO A 65 11.03 -1.72 -6.24
CA PRO A 65 10.18 -2.85 -6.56
C PRO A 65 10.02 -3.77 -5.35
N VAL A 66 8.85 -4.40 -5.23
CA VAL A 66 8.53 -5.28 -4.10
C VAL A 66 8.16 -6.68 -4.58
N VAL A 67 8.49 -7.69 -3.80
CA VAL A 67 8.19 -9.09 -4.12
C VAL A 67 7.17 -9.61 -3.11
N GLY A 68 6.16 -10.32 -3.61
CA GLY A 68 5.10 -10.87 -2.78
C GLY A 68 4.51 -12.16 -3.34
N ILE A 69 3.52 -12.70 -2.63
CA ILE A 69 2.79 -13.91 -3.00
C ILE A 69 1.37 -13.53 -3.40
N VAL A 70 0.87 -14.10 -4.49
CA VAL A 70 -0.51 -13.89 -4.93
C VAL A 70 -1.48 -14.61 -3.99
N VAL A 71 -2.37 -13.85 -3.35
CA VAL A 71 -3.39 -14.38 -2.42
C VAL A 71 -4.72 -14.62 -3.14
N SER A 72 -5.07 -13.76 -4.08
CA SER A 72 -6.34 -13.86 -4.82
C SER A 72 -6.20 -13.32 -6.23
N ASN A 73 -6.71 -14.10 -7.18
CA ASN A 73 -6.85 -13.75 -8.59
C ASN A 73 -8.34 -13.71 -9.01
N LYS A 74 -9.27 -13.52 -8.07
CA LYS A 74 -10.72 -13.54 -8.35
C LYS A 74 -11.23 -12.33 -9.14
N MET A 75 -10.43 -11.28 -9.28
CA MET A 75 -10.84 -10.02 -9.90
C MET A 75 -10.30 -9.95 -11.34
N GLN A 76 -11.05 -9.29 -12.21
CA GLN A 76 -10.64 -9.08 -13.60
C GLN A 76 -9.48 -8.09 -13.68
N LYS A 77 -8.48 -8.45 -14.49
CA LYS A 77 -7.26 -7.66 -14.77
C LYS A 77 -6.50 -7.18 -13.53
N SER A 78 -6.73 -7.83 -12.39
CA SER A 78 -6.28 -7.34 -11.08
C SER A 78 -6.03 -8.49 -10.13
N VAL A 79 -4.90 -8.48 -9.44
CA VAL A 79 -4.52 -9.51 -8.47
C VAL A 79 -4.22 -8.89 -7.11
N VAL A 80 -4.54 -9.62 -6.04
CA VAL A 80 -4.20 -9.23 -4.67
C VAL A 80 -2.94 -9.97 -4.25
N VAL A 81 -1.90 -9.21 -3.96
CA VAL A 81 -0.59 -9.73 -3.57
C VAL A 81 -0.31 -9.38 -2.12
N ALA A 82 0.09 -10.37 -1.33
CA ALA A 82 0.61 -10.16 0.02
C ALA A 82 2.14 -9.97 -0.04
N VAL A 83 2.59 -8.84 0.50
CA VAL A 83 4.01 -8.52 0.65
C VAL A 83 4.34 -8.53 2.14
N ASP A 84 5.34 -9.35 2.49
CA ASP A 84 5.85 -9.43 3.85
C ASP A 84 7.06 -8.51 3.99
N ARG A 85 7.02 -7.63 5.01
CA ARG A 85 8.17 -6.81 5.41
C ARG A 85 8.55 -7.11 6.85
N LEU A 86 9.85 -7.20 7.10
CA LEU A 86 10.40 -7.24 8.44
C LEU A 86 10.56 -5.80 8.92
N PHE A 87 9.98 -5.49 10.08
CA PHE A 87 10.21 -4.21 10.75
C PHE A 87 10.76 -4.44 12.14
N HIS A 88 11.62 -3.53 12.60
CA HIS A 88 12.14 -3.56 13.94
C HIS A 88 11.14 -2.90 14.90
N ASN A 89 10.64 -3.66 15.87
CA ASN A 89 9.82 -3.11 16.94
C ASN A 89 10.74 -2.53 18.02
N LYS A 90 10.74 -1.18 18.17
CA LYS A 90 11.62 -0.45 19.08
C LYS A 90 11.43 -0.78 20.57
N VAL A 91 10.20 -1.12 20.98
CA VAL A 91 9.89 -1.36 22.40
C VAL A 91 10.45 -2.71 22.87
N TYR A 92 10.32 -3.73 22.01
CA TYR A 92 10.73 -5.11 22.35
C TYR A 92 12.03 -5.53 21.67
N ASN A 93 12.68 -4.62 20.95
CA ASN A 93 13.92 -4.80 20.21
C ASN A 93 13.97 -6.06 19.30
N ARG A 94 12.81 -6.47 18.77
CA ARG A 94 12.66 -7.69 17.95
C ARG A 94 12.18 -7.35 16.53
N TYR A 95 12.66 -8.08 15.54
CA TYR A 95 12.11 -8.02 14.19
C TYR A 95 10.76 -8.76 14.12
N VAL A 96 9.74 -8.06 13.65
CA VAL A 96 8.38 -8.60 13.48
C VAL A 96 8.00 -8.53 12.00
N LYS A 97 7.38 -9.59 11.49
CA LYS A 97 6.85 -9.62 10.13
C LYS A 97 5.52 -8.89 10.09
N ARG A 98 5.36 -7.97 9.13
CA ARG A 98 4.09 -7.31 8.83
C ARG A 98 3.73 -7.56 7.38
N THR A 99 2.59 -8.19 7.18
CA THR A 99 2.03 -8.44 5.85
C THR A 99 1.16 -7.26 5.43
N SER A 100 1.32 -6.79 4.21
CA SER A 100 0.46 -5.77 3.59
C SER A 100 -0.03 -6.29 2.25
N LYS A 101 -1.30 -6.01 1.93
CA LYS A 101 -1.92 -6.46 0.69
C LYS A 101 -1.91 -5.31 -0.32
N PHE A 102 -1.48 -5.59 -1.53
CA PHE A 102 -1.45 -4.64 -2.65
C PHE A 102 -2.31 -5.16 -3.79
N MET A 103 -3.00 -4.25 -4.46
CA MET A 103 -3.71 -4.54 -5.71
C MET A 103 -2.80 -4.23 -6.87
N ALA A 104 -2.48 -5.24 -7.66
CA ALA A 104 -1.63 -5.12 -8.84
C ALA A 104 -2.43 -5.34 -10.12
N HIS A 105 -2.04 -4.65 -11.18
CA HIS A 105 -2.58 -4.83 -12.52
C HIS A 105 -1.82 -5.93 -13.25
N ASP A 106 -2.59 -6.84 -13.84
CA ASP A 106 -2.13 -7.80 -14.84
C ASP A 106 -3.17 -7.76 -15.97
N GLU A 107 -2.77 -7.44 -17.19
CA GLU A 107 -3.68 -7.40 -18.34
C GLU A 107 -3.95 -8.78 -18.92
N ALA A 108 -2.98 -9.69 -18.81
CA ALA A 108 -3.01 -11.01 -19.43
C ALA A 108 -3.54 -12.10 -18.48
N GLU A 109 -3.87 -11.75 -17.23
CA GLU A 109 -4.40 -12.65 -16.19
C GLU A 109 -3.57 -13.94 -16.05
N THR A 110 -2.25 -13.82 -16.16
CA THR A 110 -1.33 -14.96 -16.21
C THR A 110 -0.99 -15.51 -14.82
N CYS A 111 -1.28 -14.75 -13.78
CA CYS A 111 -0.90 -15.07 -12.40
C CYS A 111 -1.88 -16.03 -11.72
N ASN A 112 -1.34 -17.10 -11.13
CA ASN A 112 -2.08 -18.05 -10.32
C ASN A 112 -1.94 -17.75 -8.82
N ILE A 113 -2.85 -18.32 -8.03
CA ILE A 113 -2.80 -18.24 -6.56
C ILE A 113 -1.55 -18.97 -6.06
N GLY A 114 -0.79 -18.32 -5.19
CA GLY A 114 0.45 -18.87 -4.62
C GLY A 114 1.72 -18.55 -5.43
N ASP A 115 1.60 -17.87 -6.57
CA ASP A 115 2.75 -17.43 -7.34
C ASP A 115 3.56 -16.36 -6.58
N ARG A 116 4.90 -16.43 -6.69
CA ARG A 116 5.79 -15.34 -6.25
C ARG A 116 5.97 -14.37 -7.39
N VAL A 117 5.56 -13.13 -7.19
CA VAL A 117 5.56 -12.09 -8.22
C VAL A 117 6.35 -10.87 -7.78
N ARG A 118 7.00 -10.23 -8.74
CA ARG A 118 7.64 -8.92 -8.60
C ARG A 118 6.67 -7.84 -9.05
N LEU A 119 6.46 -6.87 -8.18
CA LEU A 119 5.60 -5.72 -8.40
C LEU A 119 6.43 -4.46 -8.60
N ASP A 120 6.13 -3.75 -9.67
CA ASP A 120 6.71 -2.45 -9.96
C ASP A 120 5.66 -1.34 -9.73
N PRO A 121 6.09 -0.16 -9.26
CA PRO A 121 5.22 0.98 -9.10
C PRO A 121 4.70 1.48 -10.45
N SER A 122 3.43 1.85 -10.52
CA SER A 122 2.80 2.38 -11.73
C SER A 122 2.08 3.69 -11.45
N ARG A 123 1.62 4.36 -12.51
CA ARG A 123 0.62 5.42 -12.37
C ARG A 123 -0.63 4.86 -11.69
N PRO A 124 -1.40 5.68 -10.97
CA PRO A 124 -2.66 5.21 -10.43
C PRO A 124 -3.60 4.78 -11.55
N LEU A 125 -3.96 3.49 -11.58
CA LEU A 125 -4.92 2.92 -12.52
C LEU A 125 -6.34 2.90 -11.96
N SER A 126 -6.45 2.98 -10.64
CA SER A 126 -7.69 3.04 -9.85
C SER A 126 -7.34 3.64 -8.48
N LYS A 127 -8.32 3.71 -7.57
CA LYS A 127 -8.14 4.20 -6.19
C LYS A 127 -7.07 3.43 -5.39
N ASN A 128 -6.95 2.13 -5.63
CA ASN A 128 -6.05 1.25 -4.88
C ASN A 128 -5.01 0.52 -5.77
N LYS A 129 -5.22 0.50 -7.09
CA LYS A 129 -4.38 -0.27 -8.03
C LYS A 129 -3.26 0.64 -8.56
N HIS A 130 -2.17 0.71 -7.80
CA HIS A 130 -1.00 1.53 -8.09
C HIS A 130 0.24 0.70 -8.45
N TRP A 131 0.09 -0.62 -8.56
CA TRP A 131 1.17 -1.57 -8.83
C TRP A 131 0.88 -2.32 -10.13
N ILE A 132 1.93 -2.68 -10.86
CA ILE A 132 1.85 -3.58 -12.01
C ILE A 132 2.66 -4.85 -11.74
N VAL A 133 2.19 -5.98 -12.23
CA VAL A 133 2.97 -7.22 -12.20
C VAL A 133 4.03 -7.13 -13.29
N ALA A 134 5.31 -7.08 -12.90
CA ALA A 134 6.42 -7.01 -13.83
C ALA A 134 6.91 -8.40 -14.25
N GLU A 135 7.05 -9.30 -13.27
CA GLU A 135 7.60 -10.64 -13.51
C GLU A 135 7.02 -11.65 -12.52
N VAL A 136 6.73 -12.86 -13.00
CA VAL A 136 6.40 -14.03 -12.16
C VAL A 136 7.68 -14.80 -11.87
N LEU A 137 8.27 -14.60 -10.68
CA LEU A 137 9.54 -15.20 -10.27
C LEU A 137 9.44 -16.71 -10.05
N ARG A 138 8.34 -17.17 -9.43
CA ARG A 138 8.09 -18.60 -9.21
C ARG A 138 6.62 -18.90 -9.33
N ARG A 139 6.28 -19.88 -10.16
CA ARG A 139 4.93 -20.43 -10.23
C ARG A 139 4.66 -21.38 -9.06
N ALA A 140 3.43 -21.36 -8.57
CA ALA A 140 2.95 -22.30 -7.58
C ALA A 140 3.06 -23.73 -8.12
N LYS A 141 3.72 -24.60 -7.36
CA LYS A 141 3.65 -26.04 -7.62
C LYS A 141 2.26 -26.51 -7.21
N MET A 142 1.37 -26.68 -8.17
CA MET A 142 0.22 -27.54 -7.92
C MET A 142 0.77 -28.94 -7.70
N TYR A 143 0.48 -29.53 -6.55
CA TYR A 143 0.80 -30.92 -6.28
C TYR A 143 -0.06 -31.77 -7.22
N VAL A 144 0.48 -32.10 -8.38
CA VAL A 144 -0.01 -33.20 -9.18
C VAL A 144 0.49 -34.44 -8.46
N ALA A 145 -0.43 -35.21 -7.87
CA ALA A 145 -0.07 -36.49 -7.30
C ALA A 145 0.69 -37.28 -8.37
N PRO A 146 1.86 -37.87 -8.03
CA PRO A 146 2.60 -38.66 -9.00
C PRO A 146 1.65 -39.70 -9.60
N PRO A 147 1.69 -39.91 -10.92
CA PRO A 147 0.79 -40.85 -11.57
C PRO A 147 0.87 -42.18 -10.81
N PRO A 148 -0.28 -42.79 -10.47
CA PRO A 148 -0.27 -44.04 -9.73
C PRO A 148 0.60 -45.03 -10.50
N ALA A 149 1.56 -45.65 -9.80
CA ALA A 149 2.45 -46.63 -10.40
C ALA A 149 1.62 -47.62 -11.24
N PRO A 150 2.09 -48.02 -12.44
CA PRO A 150 1.35 -48.96 -13.26
C PRO A 150 1.09 -50.21 -12.42
N LYS A 151 -0.17 -50.44 -12.03
CA LYS A 151 -0.56 -51.69 -11.37
C LYS A 151 -0.24 -52.77 -12.38
N ALA A 152 0.65 -53.69 -12.03
CA ALA A 152 1.01 -54.82 -12.87
C ALA A 152 -0.29 -55.50 -13.33
N SER A 153 -0.63 -55.32 -14.61
CA SER A 153 -1.70 -56.06 -15.26
C SER A 153 -1.28 -57.52 -15.24
N GLY A 154 -1.84 -58.29 -14.31
CA GLY A 154 -1.72 -59.73 -14.28
C GLY A 154 -2.13 -60.28 -15.64
N ALA A 155 -1.19 -60.99 -16.26
CA ALA A 155 -1.35 -61.60 -17.57
C ALA A 155 -2.58 -62.52 -17.61
N THR A 156 -3.33 -62.39 -18.71
CA THR A 156 -4.31 -63.35 -19.18
C THR A 156 -3.64 -64.69 -19.49
N THR A 157 -4.23 -65.81 -19.07
CA THR A 157 -4.09 -67.09 -19.77
C THR A 157 -5.50 -67.68 -19.90
N GLN A 158 -6.14 -67.37 -21.03
CA GLN A 158 -7.34 -68.08 -21.47
C GLN A 158 -6.87 -69.36 -22.14
N GLN A 159 -7.19 -70.49 -21.54
CA GLN A 159 -6.95 -71.81 -22.11
C GLN A 159 -8.07 -72.10 -23.11
N THR A 160 -7.85 -71.81 -24.39
CA THR A 160 -8.73 -72.27 -25.47
C THR A 160 -8.50 -73.75 -25.72
N GLY A 161 -9.25 -74.61 -25.03
CA GLY A 161 -9.31 -76.03 -25.30
C GLY A 161 -10.38 -76.33 -26.34
N THR A 162 -9.96 -76.60 -27.58
CA THR A 162 -10.76 -77.34 -28.56
C THR A 162 -10.88 -78.79 -28.09
N LYS A 163 -12.09 -79.26 -27.79
CA LYS A 163 -12.38 -80.70 -27.73
C LYS A 163 -13.33 -81.04 -28.86
N SER A 164 -12.73 -81.62 -29.90
CA SER A 164 -13.37 -82.36 -30.97
C SER A 164 -13.79 -83.75 -30.49
N SER A 165 -14.90 -84.24 -31.06
CA SER A 165 -15.19 -85.65 -31.36
C SER A 165 -15.58 -86.60 -30.21
N ALA A 166 -16.87 -86.98 -30.16
CA ALA A 166 -17.38 -88.34 -30.39
C ALA A 166 -18.91 -88.35 -30.35
#